data_AF-H1RZ88-F1
#
_entry.id   AF-H1RZ88-F1
#
_cell.length_a   1.000
_cell.length_b   1.000
_cell.length_c   1.000
_cell.angle_alpha   90.00
_cell.angle_beta   90.00
_cell.angle_gamma   90.00
#
_symmetry.space_group_name_H-M   'P 1'
#
loop_
_entity.id
_entity.type
_entity.pdbx_description
1 polymer ?
#
loop_
_entity_poly.entity_id
_entity_poly.type
_entity_poly.pdbx_seq_one_letter_code
_entity_poly.pdbx_strand_id
1 'polypeptide(L)'
;MHLDVELIRQFLLAHAETIVTWLVAGLVMMLLARFELRRAVRRSAVAMSESVATTVAACVPDIAHAAQTGGGVGVPMLEPVEMQRAEALRRVALDTVGTVMARGRWLEDLGNLRLADDALLQGSGAGGADPLLVVAPQPVVQAYLTAQRSFDEYAAQLRDERREALRLQDGLQALAAEATHIEQETGSIVMRFEQVNAQAAQGVEAGDYQRFLIQKYNALGVREKEIAQERAQLQAQVQQCADRLAVHAQAASREYTHSLTPLMQQLRAAWGHGDSPGVFETWLRETPAQPSVHAA
;
A
#
# COMPACT_ATOMS: atom_id res chain seq x y z
N MET A 1 6.31 18.70 -32.13
CA MET A 1 5.60 17.49 -32.59
C MET A 1 4.32 17.35 -31.78
N HIS A 2 3.25 18.02 -32.22
CA HIS A 2 1.90 17.78 -31.72
C HIS A 2 1.45 16.45 -32.35
N LEU A 3 1.59 15.35 -31.63
CA LEU A 3 0.83 14.15 -31.99
C LEU A 3 -0.63 14.51 -31.79
N ASP A 4 -1.38 14.50 -32.89
CA ASP A 4 -2.79 14.88 -32.95
C ASP A 4 -3.62 14.05 -31.98
N VAL A 5 -3.87 14.63 -30.81
CA VAL A 5 -4.74 14.09 -29.76
C VAL A 5 -6.12 13.76 -30.32
N GLU A 6 -6.59 14.52 -31.30
CA GLU A 6 -7.86 14.28 -31.98
C GLU A 6 -7.82 13.06 -32.90
N LEU A 7 -6.67 12.76 -33.52
CA LEU A 7 -6.48 11.56 -34.34
C LEU A 7 -6.45 10.30 -33.47
N ILE A 8 -5.78 10.37 -32.30
CA ILE A 8 -5.76 9.29 -31.30
C ILE A 8 -7.16 9.06 -30.73
N ARG A 9 -7.90 10.14 -30.45
CA ARG A 9 -9.28 10.08 -29.96
C ARG A 9 -10.22 9.43 -30.97
N GLN A 10 -10.14 9.82 -32.25
CA GLN A 10 -10.93 9.21 -33.32
C GLN A 10 -10.55 7.74 -33.54
N PHE A 11 -9.26 7.40 -33.49
CA PHE A 11 -8.80 6.02 -33.59
C PHE A 11 -9.31 5.15 -32.43
N LEU A 12 -9.22 5.65 -31.19
CA LEU A 12 -9.71 4.96 -30.00
C LEU A 12 -11.22 4.75 -30.04
N LEU A 13 -12.00 5.76 -30.47
CA LEU A 13 -13.46 5.63 -30.60
C LEU A 13 -13.86 4.66 -31.71
N ALA A 14 -13.15 4.67 -32.83
CA ALA A 14 -13.42 3.77 -33.96
C ALA A 14 -13.07 2.30 -33.67
N HIS A 15 -12.13 2.04 -32.74
CA HIS A 15 -11.65 0.69 -32.42
C HIS A 15 -11.93 0.28 -30.98
N ALA A 16 -12.77 1.02 -30.25
CA ALA A 16 -13.05 0.80 -28.83
C ALA A 16 -13.55 -0.62 -28.56
N GLU A 17 -14.50 -1.10 -29.35
CA GLU A 17 -15.04 -2.46 -29.21
C GLU A 17 -13.98 -3.54 -29.46
N THR A 18 -13.11 -3.33 -30.45
CA THR A 18 -12.01 -4.24 -30.78
C THR A 18 -10.97 -4.26 -29.65
N ILE A 19 -10.62 -3.10 -29.10
CA ILE A 19 -9.65 -2.98 -28.01
C ILE A 19 -10.20 -3.65 -26.73
N VAL A 20 -11.47 -3.39 -26.41
CA VAL A 20 -12.13 -3.99 -25.23
C VAL A 20 -12.24 -5.51 -25.39
N THR A 21 -12.59 -6.01 -26.57
CA THR A 21 -12.65 -7.47 -26.82
C THR A 21 -11.29 -8.14 -26.70
N TRP A 22 -10.21 -7.53 -27.20
CA TRP A 22 -8.85 -8.04 -27.00
C TRP A 22 -8.39 -7.99 -25.55
N LEU A 23 -8.74 -6.93 -24.81
CA LEU A 23 -8.44 -6.82 -23.37
C LEU A 23 -9.18 -7.89 -22.56
N VAL A 24 -10.47 -8.11 -22.84
CA VAL A 24 -11.26 -9.16 -22.20
C VAL A 24 -10.72 -10.55 -22.55
N ALA A 25 -10.36 -10.79 -23.82
CA ALA A 25 -9.75 -12.05 -24.23
C ALA A 25 -8.39 -12.29 -23.52
N GLY A 26 -7.56 -11.25 -23.40
CA GLY A 26 -6.30 -11.31 -22.66
C GLY A 26 -6.50 -11.59 -21.16
N LEU A 27 -7.51 -10.97 -20.55
CA LEU A 27 -7.86 -11.19 -19.15
C LEU A 27 -8.39 -12.62 -18.91
N VAL A 28 -9.23 -13.14 -19.81
CA VAL A 28 -9.70 -14.52 -19.77
C VAL A 28 -8.54 -15.51 -19.94
N MET A 29 -7.60 -15.25 -20.85
CA MET A 29 -6.39 -16.06 -21.02
C MET A 29 -5.51 -16.06 -19.78
N MET A 30 -5.31 -14.90 -19.13
CA MET A 30 -4.57 -14.82 -17.86
C MET A 30 -5.27 -15.59 -16.72
N LEU A 31 -6.60 -15.51 -16.64
CA LEU A 31 -7.38 -16.26 -15.65
C LEU A 31 -7.31 -17.78 -15.89
N LEU A 32 -7.39 -18.22 -17.15
CA LEU A 32 -7.23 -19.62 -17.53
C LEU A 32 -5.81 -20.13 -17.25
N ALA A 33 -4.78 -19.34 -17.54
CA ALA A 33 -3.40 -19.69 -17.22
C ALA A 33 -3.19 -19.82 -15.69
N ARG A 34 -3.77 -18.90 -14.91
CA ARG A 34 -3.74 -18.97 -13.43
C ARG A 34 -4.51 -20.17 -12.91
N PHE A 35 -5.60 -20.56 -13.56
CA PHE A 35 -6.37 -21.75 -13.21
C PHE A 35 -5.60 -23.03 -13.53
N GLU A 36 -4.99 -23.15 -14.71
CA GLU A 36 -4.16 -24.30 -15.08
C GLU A 36 -2.90 -24.40 -14.23
N LEU A 37 -2.26 -23.28 -13.84
CA LEU A 37 -1.17 -23.28 -12.84
C LEU A 37 -1.64 -23.85 -11.49
N ARG A 38 -2.80 -23.39 -10.99
CA ARG A 38 -3.37 -23.94 -9.74
C ARG A 38 -3.77 -25.40 -9.88
N ARG A 39 -4.25 -25.82 -11.04
CA ARG A 39 -4.62 -27.20 -11.34
C ARG A 39 -3.39 -28.11 -11.43
N ALA A 40 -2.31 -27.66 -12.05
CA ALA A 40 -1.02 -28.35 -12.11
C ALA A 40 -0.37 -28.46 -10.72
N VAL A 41 -0.47 -27.42 -9.89
CA VAL A 41 -0.02 -27.46 -8.49
C VAL A 41 -0.85 -28.45 -7.66
N ARG A 42 -2.16 -28.52 -7.87
CA ARG A 42 -3.00 -29.54 -7.21
C ARG A 42 -2.69 -30.96 -7.67
N ARG A 43 -2.47 -31.18 -8.97
CA ARG A 43 -2.07 -32.51 -9.49
C ARG A 43 -0.69 -32.93 -8.99
N SER A 44 0.28 -32.02 -8.92
CA SER A 44 1.61 -32.33 -8.37
C SER A 44 1.59 -32.57 -6.86
N ALA A 45 0.74 -31.87 -6.10
CA ALA A 45 0.51 -32.15 -4.69
C ALA A 45 -0.12 -33.53 -4.45
N VAL A 46 -1.09 -33.93 -5.29
CA VAL A 46 -1.70 -35.27 -5.22
C VAL A 46 -0.70 -36.36 -5.63
N ALA A 47 0.05 -36.18 -6.72
CA ALA A 47 1.10 -37.11 -7.13
C ALA A 47 2.24 -37.23 -6.09
N MET A 48 2.60 -36.13 -5.41
CA MET A 48 3.54 -36.15 -4.29
C MET A 48 2.97 -36.94 -3.11
N SER A 49 1.69 -36.75 -2.76
CA SER A 49 1.04 -37.48 -1.68
C SER A 49 0.89 -38.98 -1.98
N GLU A 50 0.67 -39.38 -3.23
CA GLU A 50 0.65 -40.79 -3.64
C GLU A 50 2.05 -41.39 -3.67
N SER A 51 3.08 -40.63 -4.07
CA SER A 51 4.48 -41.10 -4.00
C SER A 51 4.95 -41.26 -2.55
N VAL A 52 4.52 -40.37 -1.64
CA VAL A 52 4.82 -40.43 -0.20
C VAL A 52 4.01 -41.53 0.47
N ALA A 53 2.75 -41.74 0.10
CA ALA A 53 1.95 -42.86 0.60
C ALA A 53 2.55 -44.20 0.15
N THR A 54 3.07 -44.29 -1.07
CA THR A 54 3.72 -45.51 -1.58
C THR A 54 5.12 -45.74 -0.99
N THR A 55 5.91 -44.69 -0.73
CA THR A 55 7.19 -44.83 0.01
C THR A 55 6.96 -45.12 1.49
N VAL A 56 6.00 -44.48 2.14
CA VAL A 56 5.65 -44.77 3.55
C VAL A 56 5.11 -46.19 3.68
N ALA A 57 4.24 -46.65 2.76
CA ALA A 57 3.79 -48.04 2.76
C ALA A 57 4.92 -49.05 2.51
N ALA A 58 5.94 -48.69 1.73
CA ALA A 58 7.14 -49.50 1.54
C ALA A 58 8.08 -49.50 2.77
N CYS A 59 8.10 -48.43 3.57
CA CYS A 59 8.93 -48.31 4.78
C CYS A 59 8.25 -48.83 6.06
N VAL A 60 6.93 -49.06 6.06
CA VAL A 60 6.19 -49.59 7.23
C VAL A 60 6.63 -51.01 7.64
N PRO A 61 6.95 -51.96 6.72
CA PRO A 61 7.54 -53.25 7.09
C PRO A 61 8.92 -53.12 7.74
N ASP A 62 9.74 -52.16 7.27
CA ASP A 62 11.10 -51.94 7.78
C ASP A 62 11.08 -51.34 9.20
N ILE A 63 10.11 -50.46 9.49
CA ILE A 63 9.91 -49.92 10.85
C ILE A 63 9.36 -50.99 11.80
N ALA A 64 8.49 -51.88 11.32
CA ALA A 64 7.98 -53.01 12.11
C ALA A 64 9.07 -54.06 12.41
N HIS A 65 9.97 -54.32 11.46
CA HIS A 65 11.13 -55.19 11.67
C HIS A 65 12.21 -54.55 12.57
N ALA A 66 12.44 -53.23 12.46
CA ALA A 66 13.36 -52.50 13.33
C ALA A 66 12.86 -52.43 14.79
N ALA A 67 11.54 -52.31 15.00
CA ALA A 67 10.94 -52.31 16.34
C ALA A 67 11.01 -53.68 17.04
N GLN A 68 11.00 -54.78 16.29
CA GLN A 68 11.09 -56.14 16.86
C GLN A 68 12.52 -56.60 17.15
N THR A 69 13.53 -55.97 16.57
CA THR A 69 14.95 -56.36 16.70
C THR A 69 15.77 -55.44 17.62
N GLY A 70 15.20 -54.36 18.14
CA GLY A 70 15.89 -53.35 18.95
C GLY A 70 16.07 -53.69 20.45
N GLY A 71 16.62 -54.85 20.76
CA GLY A 71 17.18 -55.17 22.08
C GLY A 71 18.69 -55.30 22.00
N GLY A 72 19.42 -54.18 22.05
CA GLY A 72 20.87 -54.18 22.25
C GLY A 72 21.67 -53.32 21.26
N VAL A 73 22.34 -52.31 21.83
CA VAL A 73 23.60 -51.67 21.39
C VAL A 73 23.65 -51.08 19.97
N GLY A 74 23.66 -49.75 19.90
CA GLY A 74 24.15 -48.99 18.74
C GLY A 74 23.21 -47.86 18.33
N VAL A 75 23.63 -46.63 18.62
CA VAL A 75 23.00 -45.37 18.15
C VAL A 75 22.87 -45.37 16.62
N PRO A 76 21.74 -44.89 16.08
CA PRO A 76 21.77 -44.14 14.83
C PRO A 76 21.19 -42.73 15.02
N MET A 77 21.97 -41.75 14.58
CA MET A 77 21.60 -40.33 14.46
C MET A 77 20.31 -40.13 13.64
N LEU A 78 19.30 -39.52 14.26
CA LEU A 78 18.11 -38.97 13.61
C LEU A 78 18.12 -37.42 13.56
N GLU A 79 19.26 -36.79 13.86
CA GLU A 79 19.38 -35.33 14.07
C GLU A 79 19.42 -34.38 12.83
N PRO A 80 19.71 -34.78 11.57
CA PRO A 80 19.98 -33.78 10.53
C PRO A 80 18.73 -33.05 9.99
N VAL A 81 17.57 -33.72 9.94
CA VAL A 81 16.34 -33.15 9.33
C VAL A 81 15.62 -32.21 10.29
N GLU A 82 15.57 -32.54 11.58
CA GLU A 82 14.96 -31.68 12.61
C GLU A 82 15.80 -30.42 12.83
N MET A 83 17.12 -30.53 12.78
CA MET A 83 18.05 -29.41 12.89
C MET A 83 17.97 -28.48 11.66
N GLN A 84 17.86 -29.04 10.45
CA GLN A 84 17.62 -28.26 9.22
C GLN A 84 16.25 -27.56 9.23
N ARG A 85 15.20 -28.22 9.73
CA ARG A 85 13.86 -27.62 9.86
C ARG A 85 13.85 -26.49 10.89
N ALA A 86 14.53 -26.67 12.03
CA ALA A 86 14.68 -25.64 13.04
C ALA A 86 15.44 -24.42 12.50
N GLU A 87 16.49 -24.62 11.71
CA GLU A 87 17.27 -23.53 11.10
C GLU A 87 16.48 -22.81 9.99
N ALA A 88 15.73 -23.54 9.17
CA ALA A 88 14.82 -22.96 8.18
C ALA A 88 13.73 -22.10 8.85
N LEU A 89 13.15 -22.58 9.95
CA LEU A 89 12.19 -21.82 10.76
C LEU A 89 12.79 -20.55 11.35
N ARG A 90 14.04 -20.58 11.82
CA ARG A 90 14.73 -19.39 12.34
C ARG A 90 14.91 -18.32 11.29
N ARG A 91 15.36 -18.69 10.08
CA ARG A 91 15.55 -17.74 8.97
C ARG A 91 14.22 -17.11 8.56
N VAL A 92 13.18 -17.93 8.42
CA VAL A 92 11.84 -17.46 8.08
C VAL A 92 11.26 -16.58 9.18
N ALA A 93 11.49 -16.90 10.46
CA ALA A 93 11.05 -16.07 11.58
C ALA A 93 11.73 -14.69 11.58
N LEU A 94 13.04 -14.60 11.31
CA LEU A 94 13.73 -13.31 11.21
C LEU A 94 13.24 -12.48 10.03
N ASP A 95 13.05 -13.10 8.88
CA ASP A 95 12.53 -12.43 7.68
C ASP A 95 11.09 -11.92 7.91
N THR A 96 10.28 -12.70 8.63
CA THR A 96 8.96 -12.28 9.06
C THR A 96 9.04 -11.07 9.98
N VAL A 97 9.88 -11.11 11.03
CA VAL A 97 10.03 -9.97 11.94
C VAL A 97 10.45 -8.72 11.16
N GLY A 98 11.39 -8.84 10.23
CA GLY A 98 11.79 -7.73 9.35
C GLY A 98 10.63 -7.20 8.51
N THR A 99 9.86 -8.09 7.88
CA THR A 99 8.68 -7.73 7.06
C THR A 99 7.61 -7.03 7.86
N VAL A 100 7.27 -7.58 9.03
CA VAL A 100 6.21 -7.07 9.89
C VAL A 100 6.62 -5.74 10.54
N MET A 101 7.91 -5.55 10.87
CA MET A 101 8.44 -4.24 11.28
C MET A 101 8.43 -3.21 10.15
N ALA A 102 8.75 -3.61 8.92
CA ALA A 102 8.69 -2.73 7.77
C ALA A 102 7.26 -2.26 7.51
N ARG A 103 6.26 -3.13 7.69
CA ARG A 103 4.84 -2.77 7.62
C ARG A 103 4.42 -1.73 8.66
N GLY A 104 4.93 -1.81 9.89
CA GLY A 104 4.65 -0.80 10.92
C GLY A 104 5.19 0.58 10.55
N ARG A 105 6.43 0.65 10.06
CA ARG A 105 7.02 1.90 9.55
C ARG A 105 6.26 2.42 8.33
N TRP A 106 5.85 1.53 7.46
CA TRP A 106 5.08 1.88 6.27
C TRP A 106 3.70 2.51 6.61
N LEU A 107 3.03 2.05 7.67
CA LEU A 107 1.80 2.69 8.16
C LEU A 107 2.06 4.13 8.64
N GLU A 108 3.21 4.38 9.26
CA GLU A 108 3.61 5.73 9.67
C GLU A 108 3.96 6.61 8.46
N ASP A 109 4.69 6.05 7.48
CA ASP A 109 5.08 6.73 6.23
C ASP A 109 3.86 7.12 5.37
N LEU A 110 2.77 6.35 5.41
CA LEU A 110 1.51 6.72 4.77
C LEU A 110 0.97 8.07 5.26
N GLY A 111 1.22 8.39 6.53
CA GLY A 111 0.87 9.67 7.16
C GLY A 111 1.63 10.86 6.60
N ASN A 112 2.74 10.63 5.91
CA ASN A 112 3.59 11.68 5.37
C ASN A 112 3.22 11.99 3.91
N LEU A 113 2.43 13.04 3.71
CA LEU A 113 2.04 13.52 2.37
C LEU A 113 3.21 14.01 1.52
N ARG A 114 4.40 14.24 2.10
CA ARG A 114 5.60 14.65 1.33
C ARG A 114 6.24 13.48 0.59
N LEU A 115 5.98 12.24 1.03
CA LEU A 115 6.47 11.06 0.35
C LEU A 115 5.61 10.81 -0.89
N ALA A 116 6.26 10.50 -2.02
CA ALA A 116 5.55 10.09 -3.22
C ALA A 116 4.97 8.67 -3.05
N ASP A 117 3.86 8.38 -3.72
CA ASP A 117 3.22 7.06 -3.65
C ASP A 117 4.13 5.93 -4.12
N ASP A 118 5.07 6.22 -5.04
CA ASP A 118 6.06 5.25 -5.51
C ASP A 118 7.03 4.79 -4.41
N ALA A 119 7.35 5.66 -3.45
CA ALA A 119 8.17 5.30 -2.28
C ALA A 119 7.41 4.35 -1.34
N LEU A 120 6.08 4.40 -1.35
CA LEU A 120 5.22 3.55 -0.52
C LEU A 120 4.99 2.16 -1.15
N LEU A 121 5.34 1.93 -2.41
CA LEU A 121 5.11 0.62 -3.06
C LEU A 121 5.98 -0.51 -2.46
N GLN A 122 7.15 -0.19 -1.89
CA GLN A 122 8.06 -1.19 -1.34
C GLN A 122 7.53 -1.89 -0.07
N GLY A 123 6.62 -1.26 0.67
CA GLY A 123 6.00 -1.83 1.88
C GLY A 123 4.69 -2.59 1.63
N SER A 124 4.12 -2.50 0.43
CA SER A 124 2.76 -2.95 0.14
C SER A 124 2.61 -4.46 -0.11
N GLY A 125 3.68 -5.24 -0.27
CA GLY A 125 3.50 -6.68 -0.47
C GLY A 125 4.75 -7.46 -0.79
N ALA A 126 5.07 -8.42 0.09
CA ALA A 126 5.72 -9.63 -0.33
C ALA A 126 4.70 -10.45 -1.15
N GLY A 127 4.67 -10.24 -2.47
CA GLY A 127 3.75 -10.90 -3.41
C GLY A 127 4.00 -12.40 -3.65
N GLY A 128 4.61 -13.10 -2.69
CA GLY A 128 4.88 -14.53 -2.73
C GLY A 128 4.03 -15.28 -1.70
N ALA A 129 3.89 -16.60 -1.86
CA ALA A 129 3.37 -17.43 -0.78
C ALA A 129 4.30 -17.30 0.43
N ASP A 130 3.78 -16.75 1.53
CA ASP A 130 4.59 -16.48 2.71
C ASP A 130 5.14 -17.81 3.27
N PRO A 131 6.47 -17.97 3.36
CA PRO A 131 7.09 -19.21 3.80
C PRO A 131 6.67 -19.64 5.22
N LEU A 132 6.19 -18.72 6.06
CA LEU A 132 5.60 -19.09 7.36
C LEU A 132 4.36 -19.97 7.24
N LEU A 133 3.55 -19.78 6.20
CA LEU A 133 2.31 -20.54 6.01
C LEU A 133 2.57 -22.02 5.69
N VAL A 134 3.79 -22.38 5.31
CA VAL A 134 4.18 -23.74 4.92
C VAL A 134 4.92 -24.47 6.03
N VAL A 135 5.76 -23.76 6.79
CA VAL A 135 6.72 -24.39 7.72
C VAL A 135 6.33 -24.24 9.19
N ALA A 136 5.57 -23.18 9.55
CA ALA A 136 5.36 -22.80 10.94
C ALA A 136 4.25 -23.58 11.65
N PRO A 137 4.31 -23.71 12.99
CA PRO A 137 3.22 -24.26 13.80
C PRO A 137 1.91 -23.46 13.66
N GLN A 138 0.77 -24.15 13.77
CA GLN A 138 -0.56 -23.55 13.62
C GLN A 138 -0.80 -22.29 14.47
N PRO A 139 -0.35 -22.19 15.74
CA PRO A 139 -0.52 -20.96 16.53
C PRO A 139 0.24 -19.75 15.97
N VAL A 140 1.43 -19.96 15.40
CA VAL A 140 2.23 -18.90 14.75
C VAL A 140 1.51 -18.41 13.49
N VAL A 141 1.00 -19.34 12.68
CA VAL A 141 0.24 -19.03 11.46
C VAL A 141 -1.01 -18.22 11.78
N GLN A 142 -1.76 -18.58 12.83
CA GLN A 142 -2.96 -17.85 13.24
C GLN A 142 -2.65 -16.44 13.75
N ALA A 143 -1.59 -16.28 14.55
CA ALA A 143 -1.15 -14.97 15.02
C ALA A 143 -0.69 -14.08 13.85
N TYR A 144 0.04 -14.64 12.89
CA TYR A 144 0.48 -13.94 11.69
C TYR A 144 -0.70 -13.49 10.81
N LEU A 145 -1.66 -14.37 10.52
CA LEU A 145 -2.84 -14.03 9.73
C LEU A 145 -3.75 -12.99 10.41
N THR A 146 -3.77 -12.98 11.74
CA THR A 146 -4.51 -11.97 12.50
C THR A 146 -3.84 -10.61 12.41
N ALA A 147 -2.52 -10.55 12.63
CA ALA A 147 -1.73 -9.35 12.39
C ALA A 147 -1.85 -8.84 10.96
N GLN A 148 -1.83 -9.74 9.97
CA GLN A 148 -1.99 -9.39 8.56
C GLN A 148 -3.34 -8.72 8.28
N ARG A 149 -4.44 -9.25 8.83
CA ARG A 149 -5.77 -8.65 8.67
C ARG A 149 -5.84 -7.26 9.28
N SER A 150 -5.32 -7.09 10.50
CA SER A 150 -5.26 -5.77 11.14
C SER A 150 -4.44 -4.79 10.31
N PHE A 151 -3.28 -5.20 9.79
CA PHE A 151 -2.49 -4.37 8.87
C PHE A 151 -3.29 -3.96 7.63
N ASP A 152 -3.95 -4.91 6.96
CA ASP A 152 -4.70 -4.64 5.74
C ASP A 152 -5.87 -3.67 5.98
N GLU A 153 -6.55 -3.80 7.13
CA GLU A 153 -7.61 -2.88 7.56
C GLU A 153 -7.08 -1.46 7.78
N TYR A 154 -6.01 -1.29 8.56
CA TYR A 154 -5.39 0.01 8.78
C TYR A 154 -4.84 0.62 7.49
N ALA A 155 -4.20 -0.20 6.65
CA ALA A 155 -3.64 0.21 5.37
C ALA A 155 -4.73 0.72 4.42
N ALA A 156 -5.89 0.04 4.37
CA ALA A 156 -7.01 0.47 3.54
C ALA A 156 -7.55 1.83 3.99
N GLN A 157 -7.80 1.99 5.30
CA GLN A 157 -8.31 3.24 5.87
C GLN A 157 -7.36 4.42 5.60
N LEU A 158 -6.07 4.25 5.88
CA LEU A 158 -5.07 5.29 5.65
C LEU A 158 -4.89 5.63 4.17
N ARG A 159 -5.01 4.66 3.27
CA ARG A 159 -4.96 4.92 1.81
C ARG A 159 -6.14 5.76 1.36
N ASP A 160 -7.34 5.49 1.85
CA ASP A 160 -8.52 6.26 1.50
C ASP A 160 -8.42 7.70 2.03
N GLU A 161 -7.96 7.88 3.27
CA GLU A 161 -7.69 9.20 3.84
C GLU A 161 -6.61 9.97 3.07
N ARG A 162 -5.53 9.28 2.70
CA ARG A 162 -4.45 9.87 1.91
C ARG A 162 -4.91 10.31 0.52
N ARG A 163 -5.73 9.51 -0.17
CA ARG A 163 -6.31 9.89 -1.46
C ARG A 163 -7.17 11.15 -1.34
N GLU A 164 -7.95 11.27 -0.27
CA GLU A 164 -8.74 12.48 -0.04
C GLU A 164 -7.85 13.69 0.22
N ALA A 165 -6.80 13.54 1.03
CA ALA A 165 -5.84 14.63 1.27
C ALA A 165 -5.16 15.10 -0.02
N LEU A 166 -4.75 14.15 -0.89
CA LEU A 166 -4.16 14.46 -2.19
C LEU A 166 -5.17 15.16 -3.13
N ARG A 167 -6.42 14.70 -3.16
CA ARG A 167 -7.50 15.34 -3.94
C ARG A 167 -7.71 16.80 -3.54
N LEU A 168 -7.69 17.09 -2.23
CA LEU A 168 -7.80 18.46 -1.73
C LEU A 168 -6.57 19.31 -2.09
N GLN A 169 -5.37 18.71 -2.06
CA GLN A 169 -4.13 19.37 -2.47
C GLN A 169 -4.14 19.72 -3.97
N ASP A 170 -4.64 18.82 -4.83
CA ASP A 170 -4.82 19.08 -6.26
C ASP A 170 -5.82 20.24 -6.48
N GLY A 171 -6.90 20.30 -5.70
CA GLY A 171 -7.83 21.42 -5.70
C GLY A 171 -7.17 22.76 -5.37
N LEU A 172 -6.28 22.79 -4.37
CA LEU A 172 -5.49 23.99 -4.04
C LEU A 172 -4.56 24.40 -5.17
N GLN A 173 -3.92 23.45 -5.84
CA GLN A 173 -3.05 23.73 -6.97
C GLN A 173 -3.84 24.29 -8.16
N ALA A 174 -5.04 23.76 -8.43
CA ALA A 174 -5.93 24.27 -9.46
C ALA A 174 -6.34 25.73 -9.18
N LEU A 175 -6.73 26.05 -7.94
CA LEU A 175 -7.06 27.43 -7.56
C LEU A 175 -5.85 28.37 -7.62
N ALA A 176 -4.64 27.87 -7.30
CA ALA A 176 -3.42 28.65 -7.45
C ALA A 176 -3.12 28.96 -8.93
N ALA A 177 -3.31 27.97 -9.82
CA ALA A 177 -3.15 28.15 -11.25
C ALA A 177 -4.18 29.13 -11.83
N GLU A 178 -5.44 29.05 -11.38
CA GLU A 178 -6.49 29.99 -11.78
C GLU A 178 -6.17 31.43 -11.30
N ALA A 179 -5.68 31.60 -10.08
CA ALA A 179 -5.23 32.91 -9.59
C ALA A 179 -4.13 33.51 -10.48
N THR A 180 -3.11 32.73 -10.83
CA THR A 180 -2.06 33.17 -11.75
C THR A 180 -2.61 33.51 -13.14
N HIS A 181 -3.61 32.76 -13.62
CA HIS A 181 -4.27 33.08 -14.89
C HIS A 181 -5.01 34.43 -14.82
N ILE A 182 -5.73 34.70 -13.73
CA ILE A 182 -6.41 35.98 -13.52
C ILE A 182 -5.41 37.14 -13.45
N GLU A 183 -4.28 36.98 -12.77
CA GLU A 183 -3.22 38.00 -12.72
C GLU A 183 -2.70 38.34 -14.12
N GLN A 184 -2.45 37.31 -14.95
CA GLN A 184 -2.03 37.48 -16.34
C GLN A 184 -3.10 38.17 -17.20
N GLU A 185 -4.36 37.76 -17.08
CA GLU A 185 -5.46 38.38 -17.81
C GLU A 185 -5.64 39.84 -17.40
N THR A 186 -5.56 40.14 -16.10
CA THR A 186 -5.67 41.49 -15.54
C THR A 186 -4.57 42.39 -16.07
N GLY A 187 -3.31 41.92 -16.06
CA GLY A 187 -2.20 42.63 -16.69
C GLY A 187 -2.42 42.89 -18.18
N SER A 188 -2.96 41.91 -18.92
CA SER A 188 -3.27 42.08 -20.35
C SER A 188 -4.35 43.13 -20.60
N ILE A 189 -5.35 43.23 -19.71
CA ILE A 189 -6.43 44.22 -19.80
C ILE A 189 -5.88 45.62 -19.53
N VAL A 190 -5.01 45.78 -18.53
CA VAL A 190 -4.35 47.07 -18.23
C VAL A 190 -3.56 47.57 -19.45
N MET A 191 -2.75 46.71 -20.06
CA MET A 191 -2.01 47.07 -21.28
C MET A 191 -2.95 47.47 -22.44
N ARG A 192 -4.07 46.77 -22.61
CA ARG A 192 -5.08 47.11 -23.63
C ARG A 192 -5.77 48.44 -23.32
N PHE A 193 -6.05 48.73 -22.06
CA PHE A 193 -6.60 50.03 -21.65
C PHE A 193 -5.65 51.18 -21.98
N GLU A 194 -4.34 51.02 -21.72
CA GLU A 194 -3.34 52.03 -22.06
C GLU A 194 -3.29 52.29 -23.56
N GLN A 195 -3.33 51.24 -24.38
CA GLN A 195 -3.38 51.35 -25.85
C GLN A 195 -4.64 52.09 -26.32
N VAL A 196 -5.80 51.74 -25.74
CA VAL A 196 -7.08 52.38 -26.07
C VAL A 196 -7.06 53.86 -25.70
N ASN A 197 -6.53 54.20 -24.54
CA ASN A 197 -6.39 55.59 -24.10
C ASN A 197 -5.46 56.38 -25.05
N ALA A 198 -4.36 55.77 -25.51
CA ALA A 198 -3.47 56.38 -26.49
C ALA A 198 -4.16 56.61 -27.85
N GLN A 199 -5.01 55.69 -28.30
CA GLN A 199 -5.79 55.82 -29.54
C GLN A 199 -6.92 56.85 -29.43
N ALA A 200 -7.59 56.93 -28.28
CA ALA A 200 -8.59 57.94 -28.00
C ALA A 200 -7.98 59.35 -28.02
N ALA A 201 -6.74 59.52 -27.53
CA ALA A 201 -5.99 60.77 -27.65
C ALA A 201 -5.65 61.16 -29.11
N GLN A 202 -5.68 60.20 -30.04
CA GLN A 202 -5.50 60.40 -31.48
C GLN A 202 -6.83 60.63 -32.23
N GLY A 203 -7.96 60.70 -31.52
CA GLY A 203 -9.28 61.01 -32.09
C GLY A 203 -10.10 59.79 -32.55
N VAL A 204 -9.72 58.57 -32.17
CA VAL A 204 -10.48 57.35 -32.46
C VAL A 204 -11.56 57.12 -31.40
N GLU A 205 -12.81 56.86 -31.80
CA GLU A 205 -13.89 56.53 -30.86
C GLU A 205 -13.69 55.14 -30.24
N ALA A 206 -13.45 55.10 -28.93
CA ALA A 206 -13.13 53.88 -28.20
C ALA A 206 -14.18 53.41 -27.17
N GLY A 207 -15.33 54.10 -27.10
CA GLY A 207 -16.26 54.00 -25.98
C GLY A 207 -16.75 52.58 -25.66
N ASP A 208 -17.10 51.79 -26.67
CA ASP A 208 -17.65 50.44 -26.46
C ASP A 208 -16.57 49.41 -26.07
N TYR A 209 -15.40 49.49 -26.68
CA TYR A 209 -14.29 48.60 -26.32
C TYR A 209 -13.73 48.92 -24.92
N GLN A 210 -13.66 50.21 -24.57
CA GLN A 210 -13.28 50.63 -23.22
C GLN A 210 -14.29 50.13 -22.16
N ARG A 211 -15.60 50.22 -22.43
CA ARG A 211 -16.64 49.64 -21.56
C ARG A 211 -16.49 48.13 -21.40
N PHE A 212 -16.21 47.42 -22.48
CA PHE A 212 -15.96 45.97 -22.44
C PHE A 212 -14.76 45.63 -21.54
N LEU A 213 -13.64 46.37 -21.66
CA LEU A 213 -12.46 46.16 -20.81
C LEU A 213 -12.78 46.44 -19.33
N ILE A 214 -13.60 47.46 -19.02
CA ILE A 214 -14.05 47.75 -17.64
C ILE A 214 -14.86 46.58 -17.09
N GLN A 215 -15.82 46.08 -17.87
CA GLN A 215 -16.65 44.95 -17.47
C GLN A 215 -15.82 43.69 -17.21
N LYS A 216 -14.86 43.38 -18.11
CA LYS A 216 -13.96 42.23 -17.93
C LYS A 216 -13.08 42.39 -16.70
N TYR A 217 -12.49 43.56 -16.49
CA TYR A 217 -11.66 43.84 -15.30
C TYR A 217 -12.45 43.67 -14.00
N ASN A 218 -13.68 44.20 -13.94
CA ASN A 218 -14.53 44.07 -12.76
C ASN A 218 -14.93 42.60 -12.50
N ALA A 219 -15.24 41.83 -13.56
CA ALA A 219 -15.54 40.41 -13.43
C ALA A 219 -14.35 39.61 -12.89
N LEU A 220 -13.14 39.89 -13.39
CA LEU A 220 -11.91 39.29 -12.87
C LEU A 220 -11.66 39.66 -11.40
N GLY A 221 -11.87 40.92 -11.01
CA GLY A 221 -11.71 41.34 -9.62
C GLY A 221 -12.74 40.75 -8.65
N VAL A 222 -13.93 40.36 -9.13
CA VAL A 222 -14.88 39.56 -8.33
C VAL A 222 -14.37 38.13 -8.20
N ARG A 223 -13.97 37.50 -9.31
CA ARG A 223 -13.48 36.11 -9.31
C ARG A 223 -12.19 35.96 -8.48
N GLU A 224 -11.29 36.93 -8.50
CA GLU A 224 -10.08 36.94 -7.68
C GLU A 224 -10.41 36.85 -6.18
N LYS A 225 -11.42 37.60 -5.72
CA LYS A 225 -11.88 37.57 -4.32
C LYS A 225 -12.50 36.22 -3.96
N GLU A 226 -13.30 35.65 -4.86
CA GLU A 226 -13.89 34.31 -4.69
C GLU A 226 -12.79 33.26 -4.56
N ILE A 227 -11.81 33.25 -5.46
CA ILE A 227 -10.66 32.33 -5.40
C ILE A 227 -9.87 32.52 -4.11
N ALA A 228 -9.63 33.76 -3.67
CA ALA A 228 -8.94 33.99 -2.40
C ALA A 228 -9.70 33.38 -1.20
N GLN A 229 -11.03 33.50 -1.19
CA GLN A 229 -11.88 32.91 -0.16
C GLN A 229 -11.90 31.37 -0.25
N GLU A 230 -12.09 30.81 -1.45
CA GLU A 230 -12.06 29.37 -1.72
C GLU A 230 -10.72 28.76 -1.31
N ARG A 231 -9.59 29.42 -1.64
CA ARG A 231 -8.24 28.99 -1.26
C ARG A 231 -8.05 28.98 0.25
N ALA A 232 -8.50 30.02 0.96
CA ALA A 232 -8.38 30.06 2.42
C ALA A 232 -9.17 28.91 3.09
N GLN A 233 -10.38 28.63 2.60
CA GLN A 233 -11.20 27.53 3.09
C GLN A 233 -10.57 26.17 2.79
N LEU A 234 -10.14 25.95 1.54
CA LEU A 234 -9.56 24.69 1.12
C LEU A 234 -8.20 24.45 1.80
N GLN A 235 -7.42 25.50 2.05
CA GLN A 235 -6.15 25.40 2.77
C GLN A 235 -6.37 24.95 4.22
N ALA A 236 -7.40 25.48 4.89
CA ALA A 236 -7.78 25.01 6.22
C ALA A 236 -8.20 23.54 6.21
N GLN A 237 -8.97 23.11 5.19
CA GLN A 237 -9.38 21.71 5.04
C GLN A 237 -8.19 20.78 4.77
N VAL A 238 -7.26 21.17 3.90
CA VAL A 238 -6.03 20.40 3.64
C VAL A 238 -5.20 20.25 4.91
N GLN A 239 -5.03 21.32 5.69
CA GLN A 239 -4.29 21.25 6.94
C GLN A 239 -4.97 20.29 7.94
N GLN A 240 -6.28 20.41 8.13
CA GLN A 240 -7.05 19.51 9.01
C GLN A 240 -6.97 18.05 8.54
N CYS A 241 -7.05 17.81 7.24
CA CYS A 241 -6.97 16.47 6.66
C CYS A 241 -5.57 15.86 6.85
N ALA A 242 -4.52 16.66 6.61
CA ALA A 242 -3.13 16.25 6.80
C ALA A 242 -2.82 15.93 8.28
N ASP A 243 -3.28 16.76 9.21
CA ASP A 243 -3.11 16.54 10.64
C ASP A 243 -3.85 15.28 11.10
N ARG A 244 -5.10 15.09 10.64
CA ARG A 244 -5.86 13.87 10.93
C ARG A 244 -5.15 12.62 10.40
N LEU A 245 -4.70 12.65 9.15
CA LEU A 245 -3.99 11.54 8.52
C LEU A 245 -2.71 11.19 9.29
N ALA A 246 -1.92 12.19 9.71
CA ALA A 246 -0.70 11.98 10.48
C ALA A 246 -0.99 11.34 11.85
N VAL A 247 -2.02 11.81 12.55
CA VAL A 247 -2.45 11.23 13.84
C VAL A 247 -2.93 9.80 13.66
N HIS A 248 -3.77 9.53 12.65
CA HIS A 248 -4.29 8.21 12.36
C HIS A 248 -3.19 7.23 11.95
N ALA A 249 -2.22 7.67 11.14
CA ALA A 249 -1.07 6.87 10.73
C ALA A 249 -0.22 6.43 11.93
N GLN A 250 0.07 7.37 12.85
CA GLN A 250 0.79 7.05 14.09
C GLN A 250 0.00 6.12 15.00
N ALA A 251 -1.31 6.35 15.15
CA ALA A 251 -2.18 5.48 15.95
C ALA A 251 -2.24 4.06 15.37
N ALA A 252 -2.48 3.93 14.06
CA ALA A 252 -2.52 2.66 13.34
C ALA A 252 -1.19 1.91 13.44
N SER A 253 -0.05 2.60 13.30
CA SER A 253 1.27 1.97 13.48
C SER A 253 1.46 1.42 14.90
N ARG A 254 1.05 2.16 15.94
CA ARG A 254 1.11 1.72 17.34
C ARG A 254 0.18 0.54 17.61
N GLU A 255 -1.06 0.61 17.15
CA GLU A 255 -2.05 -0.45 17.32
C GLU A 255 -1.64 -1.72 16.58
N TYR A 256 -1.16 -1.57 15.34
CA TYR A 256 -0.57 -2.67 14.59
C TYR A 256 0.60 -3.29 15.36
N THR A 257 1.55 -2.49 15.82
CA THR A 257 2.70 -2.94 16.63
C THR A 257 2.24 -3.73 17.87
N HIS A 258 1.18 -3.26 18.54
CA HIS A 258 0.59 -3.98 19.68
C HIS A 258 -0.02 -5.32 19.26
N SER A 259 -0.71 -5.38 18.12
CA SER A 259 -1.29 -6.62 17.56
C SER A 259 -0.25 -7.68 17.20
N LEU A 260 1.03 -7.31 17.07
CA LEU A 260 2.14 -8.24 16.81
C LEU A 260 2.63 -8.98 18.04
N THR A 261 2.29 -8.51 19.25
CA THR A 261 2.67 -9.13 20.52
C THR A 261 2.43 -10.65 20.55
N PRO A 262 1.23 -11.18 20.23
CA PRO A 262 0.99 -12.62 20.21
C PRO A 262 1.87 -13.35 19.19
N LEU A 263 2.13 -12.76 18.02
CA LEU A 263 3.02 -13.35 17.02
C LEU A 263 4.45 -13.44 17.57
N MET A 264 4.96 -12.38 18.19
CA MET A 264 6.31 -12.35 18.77
C MET A 264 6.46 -13.35 19.92
N GLN A 265 5.43 -13.51 20.76
CA GLN A 265 5.41 -14.53 21.82
C GLN A 265 5.43 -15.95 21.26
N GLN A 266 4.65 -16.22 20.21
CA GLN A 266 4.61 -17.55 19.56
C GLN A 266 5.90 -17.87 18.83
N LEU A 267 6.51 -16.89 18.15
CA LEU A 267 7.82 -17.02 17.52
C LEU A 267 8.92 -17.27 18.55
N ARG A 268 8.89 -16.58 19.70
CA ARG A 268 9.81 -16.83 20.83
C ARG A 268 9.64 -18.24 21.38
N ALA A 269 8.41 -18.68 21.63
CA ALA A 269 8.13 -20.01 22.15
C ALA A 269 8.58 -21.11 21.16
N ALA A 270 8.38 -20.91 19.86
CA ALA A 270 8.83 -21.81 18.81
C ALA A 270 10.36 -21.85 18.65
N TRP A 271 11.08 -20.83 19.14
CA TRP A 271 12.55 -20.76 19.11
C TRP A 271 13.23 -21.67 20.15
N GLY A 272 12.53 -22.08 21.20
CA GLY A 272 13.06 -22.91 22.30
C GLY A 272 13.90 -22.14 23.34
N HIS A 273 14.47 -22.86 24.32
CA HIS A 273 15.21 -22.29 25.46
C HIS A 273 16.68 -21.87 25.18
N GLY A 274 17.07 -21.71 23.91
CA GLY A 274 18.39 -21.16 23.55
C GLY A 274 18.41 -19.63 23.57
N ASP A 275 19.57 -19.02 23.29
CA ASP A 275 19.71 -17.56 23.11
C ASP A 275 18.75 -17.07 22.02
N SER A 276 17.56 -16.63 22.44
CA SER A 276 16.60 -15.98 21.55
C SER A 276 17.23 -14.67 21.08
N PRO A 277 17.13 -14.31 19.79
CA PRO A 277 17.64 -13.04 19.31
C PRO A 277 17.13 -11.88 20.17
N GLY A 278 18.03 -10.96 20.53
CA GLY A 278 17.70 -9.83 21.41
C GLY A 278 16.49 -9.02 20.94
N VAL A 279 16.18 -9.05 19.63
CA VAL A 279 15.01 -8.42 19.00
C VAL A 279 13.68 -8.85 19.64
N PHE A 280 13.54 -10.11 20.08
CA PHE A 280 12.31 -10.55 20.76
C PHE A 280 12.22 -10.02 22.18
N GLU A 281 13.36 -9.85 22.86
CA GLU A 281 13.40 -9.33 24.23
C GLU A 281 13.20 -7.83 24.28
N THR A 282 13.81 -7.08 23.36
CA THR A 282 13.61 -5.63 23.24
C THR A 282 12.16 -5.32 22.92
N TRP A 283 11.56 -6.07 21.99
CA TRP A 283 10.16 -5.89 21.60
C TRP A 283 9.19 -6.12 22.78
N LEU A 284 9.36 -7.22 23.52
CA LEU A 284 8.49 -7.54 24.65
C LEU A 284 8.64 -6.54 25.81
N ARG A 285 9.81 -5.91 25.98
CA ARG A 285 10.03 -4.84 26.98
C ARG A 285 9.48 -3.48 26.54
N GLU A 286 9.46 -3.19 25.24
CA GLU A 286 9.00 -1.90 24.69
C GLU A 286 7.47 -1.82 24.55
N THR A 287 6.76 -2.95 24.54
CA THR A 287 5.30 -2.93 24.70
C THR A 287 4.95 -2.36 26.09
N PRO A 288 4.28 -1.19 26.18
CA PRO A 288 3.84 -0.69 27.48
C PRO A 288 2.91 -1.74 28.10
N ALA A 289 3.21 -2.12 29.34
CA ALA A 289 2.34 -3.00 30.12
C ALA A 289 0.91 -2.44 30.06
N GLN A 290 -0.05 -3.28 29.68
CA GLN A 290 -1.46 -2.92 29.78
C GLN A 290 -1.71 -2.38 31.19
N PRO A 291 -2.43 -1.25 31.36
CA PRO A 291 -2.91 -0.88 32.67
C PRO A 291 -3.84 -2.01 33.13
N SER A 292 -3.40 -2.74 34.15
CA SER A 292 -4.22 -3.72 34.83
C SER A 292 -5.48 -3.01 35.30
N VAL A 293 -6.61 -3.30 34.65
CA VAL A 293 -7.93 -3.01 35.19
C VAL A 293 -8.09 -3.90 36.41
N HIS A 294 -7.60 -3.42 37.55
CA HIS A 294 -7.99 -3.96 38.84
C HIS A 294 -9.40 -3.48 39.11
N ALA A 295 -10.35 -4.40 38.93
CA ALA A 295 -11.64 -4.34 39.59
C ALA A 295 -11.41 -4.46 41.11
N ALA A 296 -11.79 -3.41 41.84
CA ALA A 296 -12.31 -3.44 43.20
C ALA A 296 -12.99 -2.09 43.49
#